data_AF-A0AAV9N7H0-F1
#
_entry.id   AF-A0AAV9N7H0-F1
#
_cell.length_a   1.000
_cell.length_b   1.000
_cell.length_c   1.000
_cell.angle_alpha   90.00
_cell.angle_beta   90.00
_cell.angle_gamma   90.00
#
_symmetry.space_group_name_H-M   'P 1'
#
loop_
_entity.id
_entity.type
_entity.pdbx_description
1 polymer ?
#
loop_
_entity_poly.entity_id
_entity_poly.type
_entity_poly.pdbx_seq_one_letter_code
_entity_poly.pdbx_strand_id
1 'polypeptide(L)'
;MAKHWLLLTLALGWSSAMSFAGLGSFHDHALANPLLYGRAVPPPLCNSTEISTMNMGSCVCREQQFGCSSPPMNCSVCPNSKGEFLTAFKNVTTCLGGCTDREASCQGCGLWFHSLCDCLKNPQWCNKTSGPIKKDTGPIWVLLSQPGAKENLTTTNERVSGILDTYEKPKFFDEGWEFSQSCYKPQEQALAMNSVRVRTHEQIHTHICKRNDAMYNFLGAENPNHYNSEDLTLVSNYPNNDGKGTDILCLVVKNGDPVKNFASALGQLFAKYPNTCQQRIGQAILQDKYKNTWACATNTTNGPLGLFCGK
;
A
#
# COMPACT_ATOMS: atom_id res chain seq x y z
N MET A 1 -8.10 -34.27 46.46
CA MET A 1 -9.51 -34.54 46.83
C MET A 1 -10.36 -33.50 46.12
N ALA A 2 -10.98 -33.87 44.99
CA ALA A 2 -12.45 -34.09 44.84
C ALA A 2 -13.22 -32.75 44.79
N LYS A 3 -14.13 -32.41 43.86
CA LYS A 3 -14.94 -33.09 42.83
C LYS A 3 -15.47 -31.98 41.89
N HIS A 4 -15.42 -32.15 40.57
CA HIS A 4 -16.59 -32.45 39.70
C HIS A 4 -17.84 -31.58 39.91
N TRP A 5 -18.21 -30.80 38.88
CA TRP A 5 -19.59 -30.70 38.39
C TRP A 5 -19.59 -30.65 36.85
N LEU A 6 -20.49 -31.45 36.28
CA LEU A 6 -20.69 -31.76 34.87
C LEU A 6 -22.21 -31.70 34.65
N LEU A 7 -22.70 -31.06 33.58
CA LEU A 7 -24.03 -31.17 32.95
C LEU A 7 -24.10 -30.06 31.88
N LEU A 8 -24.09 -30.25 30.55
CA LEU A 8 -24.66 -31.21 29.60
C LEU A 8 -26.13 -30.90 29.21
N THR A 9 -26.31 -30.42 27.98
CA THR A 9 -27.52 -30.51 27.13
C THR A 9 -27.11 -30.06 25.71
N LEU A 10 -26.85 -30.94 24.74
CA LEU A 10 -27.77 -31.65 23.83
C LEU A 10 -28.72 -30.74 23.02
N ALA A 11 -28.42 -30.59 21.72
CA ALA A 11 -29.41 -30.34 20.67
C ALA A 11 -29.00 -31.11 19.40
N LEU A 12 -29.78 -32.16 19.11
CA LEU A 12 -29.94 -32.83 17.82
C LEU A 12 -30.57 -31.81 16.84
N GLY A 13 -30.14 -31.66 15.59
CA GLY A 13 -30.26 -32.63 14.50
C GLY A 13 -31.22 -32.04 13.44
N TRP A 14 -30.96 -32.27 12.16
CA TRP A 14 -31.92 -32.50 11.06
C TRP A 14 -31.15 -32.51 9.73
N SER A 15 -30.85 -33.71 9.27
CA SER A 15 -30.46 -33.99 7.88
C SER A 15 -31.68 -34.54 7.18
N SER A 16 -32.16 -33.83 6.16
CA SER A 16 -33.19 -34.35 5.25
C SER A 16 -32.54 -34.68 3.92
N ALA A 17 -32.44 -35.98 3.65
CA ALA A 17 -32.26 -36.51 2.32
C ALA A 17 -33.60 -36.41 1.58
N MET A 18 -33.59 -35.85 0.37
CA MET A 18 -34.69 -35.98 -0.59
C MET A 18 -34.17 -36.69 -1.84
N SER A 19 -34.62 -37.92 -2.01
CA SER A 19 -34.60 -38.65 -3.27
C SER A 19 -35.70 -38.10 -4.18
N PHE A 20 -35.37 -37.82 -5.45
CA PHE A 20 -36.34 -37.79 -6.53
C PHE A 20 -35.82 -38.64 -7.68
N ALA A 21 -36.51 -39.76 -7.91
CA ALA A 21 -36.49 -40.48 -9.17
C ALA A 21 -37.54 -39.84 -10.08
N GLY A 22 -37.20 -39.65 -11.35
CA GLY A 22 -38.10 -39.10 -12.36
C GLY A 22 -37.47 -39.13 -13.74
N LEU A 23 -37.50 -40.31 -14.37
CA LEU A 23 -37.19 -40.53 -15.77
C LEU A 23 -38.20 -39.76 -16.64
N GLY A 24 -37.68 -38.85 -17.47
CA GLY A 24 -38.46 -38.14 -18.50
C GLY A 24 -37.57 -37.87 -19.70
N SER A 25 -37.62 -38.78 -20.67
CA SER A 25 -36.97 -38.66 -21.97
C SER A 25 -37.78 -37.70 -22.84
N PHE A 26 -37.19 -36.56 -23.22
CA PHE A 26 -37.64 -35.75 -24.35
C PHE A 26 -36.48 -35.60 -25.33
N HIS A 27 -36.58 -36.36 -26.42
CA HIS A 27 -35.83 -36.12 -27.65
C HIS A 27 -36.51 -34.97 -28.38
N ASP A 28 -35.94 -33.77 -28.27
CA ASP A 28 -36.16 -32.72 -29.26
C ASP A 28 -34.84 -32.45 -29.99
N HIS A 29 -34.78 -32.95 -31.22
CA HIS A 29 -33.77 -32.63 -32.21
C HIS A 29 -33.97 -31.19 -32.69
N ALA A 30 -33.46 -30.22 -31.94
CA ALA A 30 -33.17 -28.91 -32.49
C ALA A 30 -31.88 -29.03 -33.32
N LEU A 31 -32.03 -29.01 -34.65
CA LEU A 31 -30.93 -28.87 -35.59
C LEU A 31 -30.18 -27.56 -35.29
N ALA A 32 -29.06 -27.69 -34.58
CA ALA A 32 -28.14 -26.59 -34.35
C ALA A 32 -27.58 -26.13 -35.71
N ASN A 33 -27.99 -24.93 -36.10
CA ASN A 33 -27.50 -24.23 -37.27
C ASN A 33 -26.00 -23.95 -37.08
N PRO A 34 -25.07 -24.55 -37.88
CA PRO A 34 -23.64 -24.34 -37.73
C PRO A 34 -23.26 -23.06 -38.47
N LEU A 35 -23.76 -21.91 -38.00
CA LEU A 35 -23.42 -20.61 -38.55
C LEU A 35 -22.86 -19.72 -37.45
N LEU A 36 -21.55 -19.47 -37.56
CA LEU A 36 -20.82 -18.33 -36.99
C LEU A 36 -20.52 -18.40 -35.47
N TYR A 37 -19.80 -19.45 -35.03
CA TYR A 37 -18.89 -19.29 -33.88
C TYR A 37 -17.70 -18.42 -34.29
N GLY A 38 -17.92 -17.12 -34.46
CA GLY A 38 -16.83 -16.15 -34.41
C GLY A 38 -16.20 -16.28 -33.03
N ARG A 39 -14.94 -16.71 -32.94
CA ARG A 39 -14.19 -16.70 -31.67
C ARG A 39 -14.27 -15.29 -31.11
N ALA A 40 -14.95 -15.12 -29.99
CA ALA A 40 -14.94 -13.85 -29.27
C ALA A 40 -13.48 -13.51 -28.96
N VAL A 41 -12.99 -12.40 -29.52
CA VAL A 41 -11.65 -11.90 -29.20
C VAL A 41 -11.69 -11.47 -27.73
N PRO A 42 -10.79 -11.98 -26.87
CA PRO A 42 -10.77 -11.57 -25.49
C PRO A 42 -10.56 -10.04 -25.41
N PRO A 43 -11.18 -9.34 -24.45
CA PRO A 43 -10.97 -7.92 -24.29
C PRO A 43 -9.46 -7.60 -24.11
N PRO A 44 -8.98 -6.45 -24.59
CA PRO A 44 -7.60 -6.04 -24.38
C PRO A 44 -7.30 -5.85 -22.88
N LEU A 45 -6.02 -5.94 -22.51
CA LEU A 45 -5.57 -5.65 -21.14
C LEU A 45 -5.59 -4.13 -20.90
N CYS A 46 -5.99 -3.71 -19.70
CA CYS A 46 -6.00 -2.29 -19.34
C CYS A 46 -4.59 -1.70 -19.37
N ASN A 47 -4.45 -0.54 -19.99
CA ASN A 47 -3.21 0.24 -20.03
C ASN A 47 -3.19 1.33 -18.95
N SER A 48 -2.04 2.01 -18.76
CA SER A 48 -1.89 3.05 -17.76
C SER A 48 -2.81 4.25 -17.96
N THR A 49 -3.20 4.56 -19.21
CA THR A 49 -4.15 5.66 -19.50
C THR A 49 -5.55 5.28 -19.02
N GLU A 50 -6.01 4.07 -19.31
CA GLU A 50 -7.33 3.59 -18.87
C GLU A 50 -7.42 3.52 -17.34
N ILE A 51 -6.37 3.08 -16.66
CA ILE A 51 -6.32 3.04 -15.19
C ILE A 51 -6.33 4.46 -14.60
N SER A 52 -5.47 5.35 -15.10
CA SER A 52 -5.36 6.73 -14.57
C SER A 52 -6.61 7.56 -14.80
N THR A 53 -7.32 7.35 -15.91
CA THR A 53 -8.59 8.02 -16.21
C THR A 53 -9.82 7.27 -15.69
N MET A 54 -9.63 6.13 -15.02
CA MET A 54 -10.71 5.22 -14.61
C MET A 54 -11.65 4.80 -15.76
N ASN A 55 -11.16 4.81 -17.00
CA ASN A 55 -11.89 4.47 -18.21
C ASN A 55 -11.64 3.01 -18.61
N MET A 56 -12.11 2.05 -17.80
CA MET A 56 -11.78 0.62 -17.95
C MET A 56 -12.97 -0.24 -18.47
N GLY A 57 -13.92 0.37 -19.18
CA GLY A 57 -15.12 -0.32 -19.66
C GLY A 57 -14.83 -1.38 -20.74
N SER A 58 -13.79 -1.17 -21.54
CA SER A 58 -13.43 -2.00 -22.70
C SER A 58 -12.22 -2.93 -22.49
N CYS A 59 -11.60 -2.90 -21.32
CA CYS A 59 -10.38 -3.64 -21.03
C CYS A 59 -10.56 -4.57 -19.83
N VAL A 60 -9.69 -5.55 -19.65
CA VAL A 60 -9.60 -6.38 -18.44
C VAL A 60 -8.28 -6.13 -17.72
N CYS A 61 -8.32 -6.18 -16.39
CA CYS A 61 -7.12 -6.03 -15.58
C CYS A 61 -6.19 -7.23 -15.76
N ARG A 62 -4.90 -7.01 -15.53
CA ARG A 62 -3.92 -8.09 -15.68
C ARG A 62 -4.02 -9.03 -14.50
N GLU A 63 -3.70 -10.30 -14.72
CA GLU A 63 -3.47 -11.25 -13.64
C GLU A 63 -2.24 -10.88 -12.81
N GLN A 64 -2.19 -11.35 -11.57
CA GLN A 64 -1.03 -11.20 -10.70
C GLN A 64 0.24 -11.77 -11.37
N GLN A 65 1.27 -10.95 -11.49
CA GLN A 65 2.56 -11.35 -12.07
C GLN A 65 3.55 -11.79 -10.97
N PHE A 66 4.37 -12.79 -11.30
CA PHE A 66 5.47 -13.28 -10.46
C PHE A 66 6.78 -13.16 -11.25
N GLY A 67 7.66 -12.22 -10.86
CA GLY A 67 8.85 -11.86 -11.64
C GLY A 67 8.57 -10.84 -12.76
N CYS A 68 9.43 -10.79 -13.77
CA CYS A 68 9.33 -9.86 -14.90
C CYS A 68 9.75 -10.61 -16.17
N SER A 69 9.07 -10.33 -17.29
CA SER A 69 9.35 -10.98 -18.59
C SER A 69 10.74 -10.65 -19.14
N SER A 70 11.32 -9.54 -18.69
CA SER A 70 12.71 -9.17 -18.94
C SER A 70 13.53 -9.27 -17.64
N PRO A 71 14.86 -9.41 -17.73
CA PRO A 71 15.71 -9.47 -16.55
C PRO A 71 15.45 -8.28 -15.61
N PRO A 72 15.27 -8.52 -14.30
CA PRO A 72 15.01 -7.45 -13.35
C PRO A 72 16.20 -6.49 -13.29
N MET A 73 15.90 -5.19 -13.22
CA MET A 73 16.93 -4.16 -13.15
C MET A 73 17.36 -3.88 -11.70
N ASN A 74 18.66 -3.70 -11.52
CA ASN A 74 19.25 -3.18 -10.30
C ASN A 74 19.20 -1.66 -10.32
N CYS A 75 18.33 -1.06 -9.51
CA CYS A 75 18.20 0.39 -9.45
C CYS A 75 19.25 0.96 -8.50
N SER A 76 20.16 1.79 -9.04
CA SER A 76 21.15 2.49 -8.24
C SER A 76 20.47 3.41 -7.24
N VAL A 77 20.88 3.27 -5.99
CA VAL A 77 20.58 4.18 -4.89
C VAL A 77 21.87 4.90 -4.53
N CYS A 78 21.74 6.08 -3.93
CA CYS A 78 22.88 6.83 -3.41
C CYS A 78 23.85 5.95 -2.58
N PRO A 79 25.10 6.39 -2.44
CA PRO A 79 26.04 5.72 -1.55
C PRO A 79 25.60 5.79 -0.08
N ASN A 80 25.99 4.77 0.69
CA ASN A 80 25.88 4.79 2.15
C ASN A 80 26.97 5.68 2.78
N SER A 81 27.01 5.76 4.12
CA SER A 81 28.02 6.57 4.84
C SER A 81 29.47 6.08 4.67
N LYS A 82 29.68 4.92 4.04
CA LYS A 82 31.00 4.37 3.66
C LYS A 82 31.33 4.62 2.18
N GLY A 83 30.48 5.31 1.43
CA GLY A 83 30.67 5.54 -0.01
C GLY A 83 30.22 4.36 -0.88
N GLU A 84 29.64 3.31 -0.31
CA GLU A 84 29.23 2.12 -1.07
C GLU A 84 27.85 2.35 -1.70
N PHE A 85 27.76 2.23 -3.03
CA PHE A 85 26.48 2.30 -3.73
C PHE A 85 25.55 1.20 -3.28
N LEU A 86 24.34 1.59 -2.89
CA LEU A 86 23.29 0.65 -2.55
C LEU A 86 22.47 0.31 -3.81
N THR A 87 21.91 -0.89 -3.83
CA THR A 87 21.04 -1.35 -4.92
C THR A 87 19.63 -1.59 -4.40
N ALA A 88 18.63 -1.07 -5.09
CA ALA A 88 17.25 -1.49 -4.92
C ALA A 88 16.94 -2.58 -5.95
N PHE A 89 16.63 -3.77 -5.46
CA PHE A 89 16.20 -4.90 -6.29
C PHE A 89 14.72 -4.76 -6.58
N LYS A 90 14.37 -4.59 -7.86
CA LYS A 90 13.00 -4.38 -8.28
C LYS A 90 12.70 -5.27 -9.48
N ASN A 91 11.53 -5.93 -9.45
CA ASN A 91 11.05 -6.71 -10.57
C ASN A 91 10.39 -5.77 -11.59
N VAL A 92 11.19 -4.91 -12.22
CA VAL A 92 10.84 -3.95 -13.28
C VAL A 92 11.98 -3.85 -14.28
N THR A 93 11.70 -3.30 -15.46
CA THR A 93 12.71 -3.10 -16.52
C THR A 93 13.32 -1.70 -16.50
N THR A 94 12.66 -0.73 -15.87
CA THR A 94 13.15 0.64 -15.70
C THR A 94 12.98 1.09 -14.25
N CYS A 95 13.88 1.94 -13.78
CA CYS A 95 13.92 2.40 -12.39
C CYS A 95 13.25 3.76 -12.17
N LEU A 96 12.62 4.33 -13.20
CA LEU A 96 12.20 5.74 -13.24
C LEU A 96 10.73 5.88 -13.62
N GLY A 97 10.01 6.77 -12.94
CA GLY A 97 8.70 7.27 -13.39
C GLY A 97 7.49 6.39 -13.10
N GLY A 98 7.63 5.37 -12.25
CA GLY A 98 6.52 4.48 -11.88
C GLY A 98 6.13 3.51 -13.00
N CYS A 99 4.94 2.92 -12.91
CA CYS A 99 4.52 1.86 -13.81
C CYS A 99 3.99 2.35 -15.17
N THR A 100 4.69 2.01 -16.25
CA THR A 100 4.23 2.24 -17.63
C THR A 100 3.79 0.94 -18.29
N ASP A 101 3.17 1.04 -19.47
CA ASP A 101 2.70 -0.14 -20.22
C ASP A 101 3.82 -1.12 -20.57
N ARG A 102 5.07 -0.66 -20.60
CA ARG A 102 6.26 -1.52 -20.83
C ARG A 102 6.57 -2.43 -19.66
N GLU A 103 6.24 -2.02 -18.44
CA GLU A 103 6.44 -2.79 -17.21
C GLU A 103 5.20 -3.61 -16.82
N ALA A 104 4.16 -3.64 -17.66
CA ALA A 104 2.87 -4.23 -17.29
C ALA A 104 2.90 -5.75 -17.08
N SER A 105 3.94 -6.43 -17.56
CA SER A 105 4.20 -7.85 -17.31
C SER A 105 5.16 -8.11 -16.12
N CYS A 106 5.43 -7.09 -15.30
CA CYS A 106 6.42 -7.18 -14.23
C CYS A 106 5.77 -7.02 -12.86
N GLN A 107 6.19 -7.86 -11.91
CA GLN A 107 5.65 -7.94 -10.56
C GLN A 107 5.77 -6.61 -9.81
N GLY A 108 6.84 -5.84 -10.03
CA GLY A 108 6.98 -4.51 -9.43
C GLY A 108 5.88 -3.53 -9.87
N CYS A 109 5.12 -3.85 -10.91
CA CYS A 109 3.96 -3.10 -11.36
C CYS A 109 2.62 -3.84 -11.17
N GLY A 110 2.62 -4.94 -10.42
CA GLY A 110 1.41 -5.68 -10.07
C GLY A 110 0.40 -4.84 -9.28
N LEU A 111 0.87 -3.95 -8.39
CA LEU A 111 -0.04 -3.06 -7.66
C LEU A 111 -0.85 -2.15 -8.60
N TRP A 112 -0.25 -1.67 -9.71
CA TRP A 112 -0.91 -0.80 -10.68
C TRP A 112 -1.80 -1.58 -11.65
N PHE A 113 -1.24 -2.54 -12.39
CA PHE A 113 -1.95 -3.23 -13.47
C PHE A 113 -2.87 -4.37 -13.03
N HIS A 114 -2.71 -4.86 -11.80
CA HIS A 114 -3.58 -5.89 -11.21
C HIS A 114 -4.41 -5.29 -10.08
N SER A 115 -3.84 -5.09 -8.88
CA SER A 115 -4.63 -4.78 -7.69
C SER A 115 -5.43 -3.46 -7.80
N LEU A 116 -4.80 -2.36 -8.20
CA LEU A 116 -5.48 -1.08 -8.36
C LEU A 116 -6.48 -1.13 -9.51
N CYS A 117 -6.08 -1.67 -10.67
CA CYS A 117 -6.98 -1.86 -11.81
C CYS A 117 -8.25 -2.62 -11.39
N ASP A 118 -8.09 -3.77 -10.72
CA ASP A 118 -9.20 -4.61 -10.28
C ASP A 118 -10.13 -3.87 -9.33
N CYS A 119 -9.56 -3.12 -8.38
CA CYS A 119 -10.30 -2.25 -7.46
C CYS A 119 -11.15 -1.24 -8.23
N LEU A 120 -10.55 -0.49 -9.17
CA LEU A 120 -11.26 0.57 -9.88
C LEU A 120 -12.30 0.02 -10.87
N LYS A 121 -12.03 -1.13 -11.50
CA LYS A 121 -12.97 -1.80 -12.40
C LYS A 121 -14.14 -2.42 -11.64
N ASN A 122 -13.90 -2.82 -10.40
CA ASN A 122 -14.86 -3.46 -9.51
C ASN A 122 -14.97 -2.64 -8.22
N PRO A 123 -15.69 -1.48 -8.22
CA PRO A 123 -15.72 -0.55 -7.08
C PRO A 123 -16.04 -1.20 -5.72
N GLN A 124 -16.79 -2.30 -5.69
CA GLN A 124 -17.07 -3.07 -4.47
C GLN A 124 -15.82 -3.69 -3.82
N TRP A 125 -14.70 -3.80 -4.54
CA TRP A 125 -13.40 -4.25 -4.04
C TRP A 125 -12.54 -3.08 -3.52
N CYS A 126 -12.92 -1.84 -3.81
CA CYS A 126 -12.39 -0.65 -3.16
C CYS A 126 -13.20 -0.36 -1.89
N ASN A 127 -12.77 -0.92 -0.75
CA ASN A 127 -13.49 -0.75 0.52
C ASN A 127 -13.68 0.72 0.92
N LYS A 128 -12.76 1.59 0.49
CA LYS A 128 -12.82 3.03 0.75
C LYS A 128 -12.10 3.80 -0.35
N THR A 129 -12.65 4.95 -0.73
CA THR A 129 -12.04 5.88 -1.70
C THR A 129 -12.16 7.32 -1.22
N SER A 130 -11.24 8.20 -1.65
CA SER A 130 -11.31 9.64 -1.33
C SER A 130 -12.31 10.41 -2.19
N GLY A 131 -12.77 9.80 -3.28
CA GLY A 131 -13.72 10.36 -4.22
C GLY A 131 -14.45 9.27 -5.02
N PRO A 132 -15.43 9.64 -5.86
CA PRO A 132 -16.16 8.67 -6.67
C PRO A 132 -15.24 8.03 -7.72
N ILE A 133 -15.37 6.72 -7.93
CA ILE A 133 -14.76 6.03 -9.06
C ILE A 133 -15.61 6.35 -10.29
N LYS A 134 -15.16 7.30 -11.10
CA LYS A 134 -15.87 7.76 -12.30
C LYS A 134 -14.87 8.02 -13.42
N LYS A 135 -15.26 7.63 -14.63
CA LYS A 135 -14.47 7.89 -15.84
C LYS A 135 -14.15 9.38 -15.99
N ASP A 136 -12.91 9.66 -16.38
CA ASP A 136 -12.34 10.97 -16.68
C ASP A 136 -12.49 11.99 -15.54
N THR A 137 -12.58 11.52 -14.30
CA THR A 137 -12.43 12.38 -13.12
C THR A 137 -10.99 12.40 -12.63
N GLY A 138 -10.63 13.43 -11.85
CA GLY A 138 -9.30 13.58 -11.29
C GLY A 138 -8.85 12.40 -10.41
N PRO A 139 -7.56 12.38 -10.02
CA PRO A 139 -7.00 11.29 -9.24
C PRO A 139 -7.68 11.17 -7.88
N ILE A 140 -7.85 9.93 -7.43
CA ILE A 140 -8.42 9.55 -6.14
C ILE A 140 -7.44 8.66 -5.39
N TRP A 141 -7.59 8.61 -4.08
CA TRP A 141 -6.94 7.64 -3.21
C TRP A 141 -7.90 6.49 -2.94
N VAL A 142 -7.36 5.27 -2.87
CA VAL A 142 -8.14 4.04 -2.67
C VAL A 142 -7.50 3.17 -1.61
N LEU A 143 -8.32 2.44 -0.87
CA LEU A 143 -7.91 1.36 0.02
C LEU A 143 -8.01 0.02 -0.71
N LEU A 144 -6.87 -0.61 -0.95
CA LEU A 144 -6.74 -1.98 -1.43
C LEU A 144 -6.76 -2.92 -0.24
N SER A 145 -7.92 -3.54 0.00
CA SER A 145 -8.12 -4.52 1.07
C SER A 145 -8.99 -5.68 0.57
N GLN A 146 -8.67 -6.13 -0.64
CA GLN A 146 -9.41 -7.15 -1.38
C GLN A 146 -9.33 -8.50 -0.66
N PRO A 147 -10.33 -9.38 -0.79
CA PRO A 147 -10.25 -10.75 -0.29
C PRO A 147 -8.98 -11.45 -0.80
N GLY A 148 -8.19 -12.04 0.10
CA GLY A 148 -6.93 -12.71 -0.24
C GLY A 148 -5.70 -11.78 -0.29
N ALA A 149 -5.87 -10.47 -0.14
CA ALA A 149 -4.74 -9.56 0.05
C ALA A 149 -4.00 -9.90 1.36
N LYS A 150 -2.67 -9.93 1.31
CA LYS A 150 -1.82 -10.22 2.48
C LYS A 150 -1.75 -9.05 3.47
N GLU A 151 -1.97 -7.84 2.97
CA GLU A 151 -1.93 -6.60 3.73
C GLU A 151 -2.86 -5.57 3.10
N ASN A 152 -3.31 -4.62 3.91
CA ASN A 152 -4.09 -3.49 3.44
C ASN A 152 -3.15 -2.39 3.00
N LEU A 153 -3.34 -1.89 1.77
CA LEU A 153 -2.53 -0.83 1.20
C LEU A 153 -3.43 0.32 0.78
N THR A 154 -2.99 1.56 0.96
CA THR A 154 -3.61 2.69 0.24
C THR A 154 -2.73 3.09 -0.92
N THR A 155 -3.34 3.50 -2.03
CA THR A 155 -2.65 3.97 -3.24
C THR A 155 -3.55 4.94 -4.00
N THR A 156 -3.12 5.39 -5.18
CA THR A 156 -3.87 6.28 -6.07
C THR A 156 -3.77 5.84 -7.53
N ASN A 157 -4.74 6.24 -8.35
CA ASN A 157 -4.70 6.16 -9.81
C ASN A 157 -3.91 7.30 -10.47
N GLU A 158 -3.25 8.17 -9.71
CA GLU A 158 -2.15 8.98 -10.23
C GLU A 158 -0.93 8.08 -10.41
N ARG A 159 -0.28 8.15 -11.59
CA ARG A 159 0.94 7.38 -11.86
C ARG A 159 2.13 8.04 -11.17
N VAL A 160 2.48 7.54 -10.00
CA VAL A 160 3.58 8.06 -9.16
C VAL A 160 4.36 6.88 -8.57
N SER A 161 5.68 6.92 -8.69
CA SER A 161 6.55 5.81 -8.31
C SER A 161 6.64 5.61 -6.80
N GLY A 162 6.52 6.70 -6.04
CA GLY A 162 6.51 6.67 -4.58
C GLY A 162 6.93 7.99 -3.95
N ILE A 163 7.58 7.92 -2.79
CA ILE A 163 7.85 9.07 -1.91
C ILE A 163 8.59 10.25 -2.58
N LEU A 164 9.47 9.99 -3.55
CA LEU A 164 10.22 11.06 -4.22
C LEU A 164 9.36 11.92 -5.12
N ASP A 165 8.21 11.43 -5.56
CA ASP A 165 7.31 12.22 -6.38
C ASP A 165 6.38 13.08 -5.49
N THR A 166 6.46 12.91 -4.16
CA THR A 166 5.48 13.52 -3.22
C THR A 166 5.66 15.03 -3.06
N TYR A 167 6.89 15.53 -3.18
CA TYR A 167 7.17 16.96 -3.01
C TYR A 167 6.87 17.79 -4.27
N GLU A 168 6.65 17.16 -5.43
CA GLU A 168 6.26 17.88 -6.66
C GLU A 168 4.80 18.35 -6.62
N LYS A 169 3.94 17.65 -5.87
CA LYS A 169 2.51 17.96 -5.71
C LYS A 169 2.07 17.88 -4.24
N PRO A 170 2.70 18.61 -3.32
CA PRO A 170 2.62 18.36 -1.87
C PRO A 170 1.18 18.29 -1.37
N LYS A 171 0.30 19.18 -1.83
CA LYS A 171 -1.13 19.17 -1.47
C LYS A 171 -1.83 17.85 -1.79
N PHE A 172 -1.61 17.29 -2.99
CA PHE A 172 -2.24 16.02 -3.40
C PHE A 172 -1.78 14.85 -2.54
N PHE A 173 -0.51 14.86 -2.13
CA PHE A 173 0.06 13.81 -1.29
C PHE A 173 -0.27 13.98 0.20
N ASP A 174 -0.42 15.22 0.66
CA ASP A 174 -0.98 15.54 1.97
C ASP A 174 -2.41 15.02 2.09
N GLU A 175 -3.25 15.20 1.06
CA GLU A 175 -4.59 14.59 0.98
C GLU A 175 -4.52 13.05 1.02
N GLY A 176 -3.52 12.44 0.37
CA GLY A 176 -3.28 10.99 0.42
C GLY A 176 -2.87 10.49 1.80
N TRP A 177 -2.12 11.29 2.54
CA TRP A 177 -1.74 11.00 3.90
C TRP A 177 -2.92 11.07 4.87
N GLU A 178 -3.75 12.10 4.75
CA GLU A 178 -5.00 12.20 5.49
C GLU A 178 -5.94 11.02 5.16
N PHE A 179 -6.05 10.66 3.88
CA PHE A 179 -6.81 9.50 3.45
C PHE A 179 -6.29 8.21 4.10
N SER A 180 -4.97 7.98 4.08
CA SER A 180 -4.34 6.81 4.71
C SER A 180 -4.63 6.74 6.21
N GLN A 181 -4.56 7.88 6.91
CA GLN A 181 -4.88 7.98 8.33
C GLN A 181 -6.36 7.72 8.63
N SER A 182 -7.25 7.99 7.69
CA SER A 182 -8.66 7.66 7.83
C SER A 182 -8.97 6.16 7.64
N CYS A 183 -7.99 5.35 7.21
CA CYS A 183 -8.18 3.93 6.88
C CYS A 183 -7.61 2.97 7.94
N TYR A 184 -6.70 3.42 8.82
CA TYR A 184 -6.11 2.59 9.87
C TYR A 184 -6.76 2.79 11.23
N LYS A 185 -6.49 1.86 12.15
CA LYS A 185 -6.89 1.91 13.55
C LYS A 185 -5.68 2.35 14.40
N PRO A 186 -5.58 3.62 14.84
CA PRO A 186 -4.39 4.15 15.49
C PRO A 186 -3.93 3.39 16.75
N GLN A 187 -4.86 2.73 17.45
CA GLN A 187 -4.57 1.99 18.67
C GLN A 187 -3.86 0.64 18.44
N GLU A 188 -3.94 0.09 17.23
CA GLU A 188 -3.47 -1.26 16.90
C GLU A 188 -2.55 -1.29 15.68
N GLN A 189 -2.59 -0.23 14.87
CA GLN A 189 -1.97 -0.18 13.56
C GLN A 189 -1.03 1.01 13.43
N ALA A 190 -0.12 0.89 12.46
CA ALA A 190 0.73 1.96 11.98
C ALA A 190 0.58 2.09 10.47
N LEU A 191 1.04 3.22 9.96
CA LEU A 191 1.21 3.47 8.54
C LEU A 191 2.70 3.47 8.21
N ALA A 192 3.10 2.86 7.10
CA ALA A 192 4.47 2.92 6.62
C ALA A 192 4.52 2.94 5.10
N MET A 193 5.40 3.74 4.51
CA MET A 193 5.70 3.72 3.08
C MET A 193 7.20 3.61 2.88
N ASN A 194 7.57 2.58 2.15
CA ASN A 194 8.95 2.27 1.84
C ASN A 194 9.64 3.35 1.01
N SER A 195 10.94 3.50 1.25
CA SER A 195 11.82 4.29 0.39
C SER A 195 12.04 3.62 -0.97
N VAL A 196 12.59 4.36 -1.93
CA VAL A 196 13.02 3.80 -3.24
C VAL A 196 13.92 2.60 -3.05
N ARG A 197 14.78 2.63 -2.01
CA ARG A 197 15.74 1.57 -1.70
C ARG A 197 15.10 0.23 -1.40
N VAL A 198 13.97 0.20 -0.69
CA VAL A 198 13.41 -1.07 -0.19
C VAL A 198 12.01 -1.37 -0.69
N ARG A 199 11.35 -0.45 -1.39
CA ARG A 199 10.07 -0.75 -2.03
C ARG A 199 10.23 -1.80 -3.12
N THR A 200 9.28 -2.71 -3.19
CA THR A 200 9.23 -3.78 -4.20
C THR A 200 8.32 -3.45 -5.37
N HIS A 201 7.46 -2.44 -5.23
CA HIS A 201 6.55 -1.97 -6.27
C HIS A 201 6.83 -0.50 -6.65
N GLU A 202 6.69 -0.20 -7.94
CA GLU A 202 6.89 1.13 -8.56
C GLU A 202 5.57 1.89 -8.73
N GLN A 203 4.72 1.80 -7.73
CA GLN A 203 3.54 2.64 -7.56
C GLN A 203 3.49 3.06 -6.10
N ILE A 204 3.14 4.32 -5.80
CA ILE A 204 3.05 4.77 -4.42
C ILE A 204 2.06 3.92 -3.63
N HIS A 205 2.45 3.47 -2.44
CA HIS A 205 1.53 2.78 -1.55
C HIS A 205 1.93 2.97 -0.08
N THR A 206 0.92 3.14 0.76
CA THR A 206 1.10 3.17 2.22
C THR A 206 0.58 1.86 2.80
N HIS A 207 1.45 1.13 3.47
CA HIS A 207 1.11 -0.06 4.23
C HIS A 207 0.30 0.31 5.46
N ILE A 208 -0.84 -0.36 5.66
CA ILE A 208 -1.57 -0.36 6.93
C ILE A 208 -1.23 -1.67 7.62
N CYS A 209 -0.38 -1.59 8.64
CA CYS A 209 0.21 -2.75 9.28
C CYS A 209 -0.10 -2.77 10.77
N LYS A 210 0.05 -3.94 11.42
CA LYS A 210 0.07 -4.03 12.89
C LYS A 210 1.16 -3.12 13.43
N ARG A 211 0.90 -2.39 14.50
CA ARG A 211 1.86 -1.46 15.11
C ARG A 211 3.05 -2.22 15.72
N ASN A 212 4.24 -1.66 15.61
CA ASN A 212 5.40 -2.10 16.39
C ASN A 212 5.34 -1.50 17.81
N ASP A 213 5.14 -2.35 18.82
CA ASP A 213 5.02 -1.90 20.22
C ASP A 213 6.32 -1.30 20.78
N ALA A 214 7.49 -1.70 20.28
CA ALA A 214 8.76 -1.11 20.70
C ALA A 214 8.86 0.35 20.23
N MET A 215 8.50 0.62 18.97
CA MET A 215 8.46 2.00 18.44
C MET A 215 7.35 2.82 19.11
N TYR A 216 6.19 2.23 19.35
CA TYR A 216 5.11 2.86 20.11
C TYR A 216 5.53 3.31 21.51
N ASN A 217 6.22 2.43 22.26
CA ASN A 217 6.71 2.75 23.59
C ASN A 217 7.84 3.78 23.56
N PHE A 218 8.71 3.70 22.55
CA PHE A 218 9.81 4.64 22.35
C PHE A 218 9.29 6.05 22.09
N LEU A 219 8.42 6.23 21.07
CA LEU A 219 7.83 7.54 20.77
C LEU A 219 6.96 8.05 21.93
N GLY A 220 6.29 7.16 22.65
CA GLY A 220 5.57 7.50 23.87
C GLY A 220 6.45 7.85 25.07
N ALA A 221 7.78 7.72 24.99
CA ALA A 221 8.72 8.20 26.01
C ALA A 221 9.36 9.56 25.63
N GLU A 222 9.25 9.96 24.37
CA GLU A 222 9.71 11.27 23.90
C GLU A 222 8.83 12.39 24.46
N ASN A 223 9.42 13.58 24.65
CA ASN A 223 8.67 14.77 25.03
C ASN A 223 8.07 15.43 23.78
N PRO A 224 6.75 15.33 23.53
CA PRO A 224 6.13 15.89 22.32
C PRO A 224 6.26 17.41 22.22
N ASN A 225 6.63 18.11 23.30
CA ASN A 225 6.86 19.56 23.27
C ASN A 225 8.19 19.95 22.59
N HIS A 226 9.09 19.00 22.34
CA HIS A 226 10.31 19.26 21.56
C HIS A 226 10.09 19.22 20.05
N TYR A 227 8.89 18.84 19.63
CA TYR A 227 8.50 18.67 18.23
C TYR A 227 7.35 19.61 17.93
N ASN A 228 7.32 20.17 16.72
CA ASN A 228 6.20 20.96 16.26
C ASN A 228 5.36 20.15 15.24
N SER A 229 4.24 20.70 14.78
CA SER A 229 3.32 20.06 13.84
C SER A 229 3.63 20.34 12.36
N GLU A 230 4.74 21.03 12.06
CA GLU A 230 5.04 21.57 10.74
C GLU A 230 6.40 21.13 10.17
N ASP A 231 7.39 20.94 11.04
CA ASP A 231 8.78 20.65 10.69
C ASP A 231 9.23 19.30 11.23
N LEU A 232 9.96 18.58 10.39
CA LEU A 232 10.63 17.34 10.78
C LEU A 232 11.84 17.64 11.67
N THR A 233 11.78 17.16 12.91
CA THR A 233 12.85 17.31 13.91
C THR A 233 13.47 15.97 14.24
N LEU A 234 14.81 15.94 14.33
CA LEU A 234 15.55 14.72 14.65
C LEU A 234 15.16 14.17 16.02
N VAL A 235 14.88 12.87 16.09
CA VAL A 235 14.67 12.16 17.35
C VAL A 235 16.03 11.74 17.91
N SER A 236 16.47 12.41 18.97
CA SER A 236 17.85 12.37 19.46
C SER A 236 18.27 11.06 20.15
N ASN A 237 17.33 10.25 20.62
CA ASN A 237 17.60 9.10 21.49
C ASN A 237 17.26 7.73 20.89
N TYR A 238 16.97 7.63 19.59
CA TYR A 238 16.64 6.33 19.00
C TYR A 238 17.88 5.42 18.99
N PRO A 239 17.87 4.27 19.70
CA PRO A 239 19.04 3.42 19.83
C PRO A 239 19.33 2.75 18.49
N ASN A 240 20.29 3.29 17.75
CA ASN A 240 20.76 2.62 16.53
C ASN A 240 21.98 1.75 16.83
N ASN A 241 21.87 0.46 16.51
CA ASN A 241 22.88 -0.57 16.77
C ASN A 241 24.14 -0.42 15.90
N ASP A 242 24.20 0.56 15.00
CA ASP A 242 25.34 0.82 14.11
C ASP A 242 26.24 1.99 14.57
N GLY A 243 25.90 2.65 15.70
CA GLY A 243 26.65 3.81 16.20
C GLY A 243 26.64 5.03 15.26
N LYS A 244 25.77 5.04 14.24
CA LYS A 244 25.76 6.03 13.16
C LYS A 244 24.40 6.68 12.93
N GLY A 245 23.50 6.62 13.92
CA GLY A 245 22.22 7.32 13.92
C GLY A 245 21.28 6.82 12.84
N THR A 246 20.18 6.18 13.23
CA THR A 246 19.05 6.06 12.30
C THR A 246 18.38 7.40 12.42
N ASP A 247 18.57 8.26 11.42
CA ASP A 247 17.89 9.55 11.43
C ASP A 247 16.40 9.29 11.23
N ILE A 248 15.69 9.23 12.35
CA ILE A 248 14.25 9.38 12.40
C ILE A 248 14.01 10.86 12.66
N LEU A 249 13.41 11.53 11.71
CA LEU A 249 12.95 12.90 11.90
C LEU A 249 11.44 12.87 11.96
N CYS A 250 10.85 13.41 13.03
CA CYS A 250 9.41 13.40 13.23
C CYS A 250 8.86 14.80 13.41
N LEU A 251 7.60 14.95 13.01
CA LEU A 251 6.71 15.99 13.50
C LEU A 251 5.62 15.33 14.35
N VAL A 252 4.96 16.13 15.19
CA VAL A 252 3.96 15.61 16.13
C VAL A 252 2.70 16.45 16.11
N VAL A 253 1.57 15.76 16.02
CA VAL A 253 0.24 16.33 16.25
C VAL A 253 -0.34 15.70 17.51
N LYS A 254 -0.80 16.53 18.45
CA LYS A 254 -1.31 16.09 19.76
C LYS A 254 -2.78 15.66 19.68
N ASN A 255 -3.27 15.00 20.73
CA ASN A 255 -4.69 14.65 20.93
C ASN A 255 -5.32 13.72 19.89
N GLY A 256 -4.52 13.09 19.04
CA GLY A 256 -4.93 12.10 18.07
C GLY A 256 -5.42 12.69 16.76
N ASP A 257 -5.22 14.00 16.56
CA ASP A 257 -5.54 14.66 15.30
C ASP A 257 -4.66 14.11 14.16
N PRO A 258 -5.18 14.09 12.93
CA PRO A 258 -4.42 13.63 11.78
C PRO A 258 -3.33 14.64 11.39
N VAL A 259 -2.24 14.11 10.86
CA VAL A 259 -1.17 14.90 10.25
C VAL A 259 -1.58 15.31 8.83
N LYS A 260 -1.53 16.61 8.51
CA LYS A 260 -2.10 17.18 7.26
C LYS A 260 -1.08 17.73 6.27
N ASN A 261 0.19 17.82 6.66
CA ASN A 261 1.22 18.60 5.97
C ASN A 261 2.55 17.84 5.86
N PHE A 262 2.51 16.51 5.93
CA PHE A 262 3.72 15.70 5.98
C PHE A 262 4.52 15.73 4.67
N ALA A 263 3.87 15.70 3.50
CA ALA A 263 4.55 15.82 2.22
C ALA A 263 5.18 17.21 2.06
N SER A 264 4.49 18.25 2.54
CA SER A 264 5.01 19.62 2.61
C SER A 264 6.26 19.70 3.50
N ALA A 265 6.22 19.12 4.71
CA ALA A 265 7.36 19.07 5.64
C ALA A 265 8.57 18.31 5.06
N LEU A 266 8.30 17.22 4.32
CA LEU A 266 9.35 16.46 3.64
C LEU A 266 10.02 17.27 2.51
N GLY A 267 9.25 18.03 1.74
CA GLY A 267 9.79 18.95 0.73
C GLY A 267 10.71 20.00 1.34
N GLN A 268 10.33 20.56 2.49
CA GLN A 268 11.18 21.51 3.22
C GLN A 268 12.46 20.86 3.75
N LEU A 269 12.39 19.62 4.23
CA LEU A 269 13.57 18.85 4.64
C LEU A 269 14.55 18.70 3.47
N PHE A 270 14.07 18.34 2.28
CA PHE A 270 14.91 18.18 1.09
C PHE A 270 15.51 19.50 0.61
N ALA A 271 14.76 20.60 0.69
CA ALA A 271 15.28 21.92 0.38
C ALA A 271 16.36 22.36 1.38
N LYS A 272 16.19 22.06 2.68
CA LYS A 272 17.14 22.40 3.74
C LYS A 272 18.41 21.55 3.70
N TYR A 273 18.29 20.29 3.29
CA TYR A 273 19.40 19.34 3.22
C TYR A 273 19.51 18.71 1.82
N PRO A 274 19.94 19.50 0.80
CA PRO A 274 19.92 19.07 -0.59
C PRO A 274 20.85 17.87 -0.89
N ASN A 275 21.83 17.62 -0.02
CA ASN A 275 22.75 16.48 -0.14
C ASN A 275 22.23 15.20 0.54
N THR A 276 21.03 15.24 1.14
CA THR A 276 20.40 14.05 1.71
C THR A 276 20.10 13.05 0.62
N CYS A 277 20.42 11.78 0.86
CA CYS A 277 19.98 10.73 -0.03
C CYS A 277 18.47 10.51 0.07
N GLN A 278 17.72 11.16 -0.81
CA GLN A 278 16.27 11.08 -0.82
C GLN A 278 15.80 9.65 -1.12
N GLN A 279 16.51 8.87 -1.95
CA GLN A 279 16.16 7.49 -2.30
C GLN A 279 16.12 6.52 -1.10
N ARG A 280 16.72 6.90 0.04
CA ARG A 280 16.68 6.13 1.28
C ARG A 280 15.58 6.56 2.24
N ILE A 281 14.97 7.71 1.98
CA ILE A 281 13.94 8.25 2.86
C ILE A 281 12.65 7.47 2.66
N GLY A 282 12.20 6.85 3.73
CA GLY A 282 10.86 6.31 3.86
C GLY A 282 10.07 7.15 4.86
N GLN A 283 8.80 6.80 5.05
CA GLN A 283 7.90 7.55 5.90
C GLN A 283 6.97 6.64 6.69
N ALA A 284 6.53 7.08 7.86
CA ALA A 284 5.62 6.33 8.71
C ALA A 284 4.77 7.24 9.60
N ILE A 285 3.60 6.74 10.00
CA ILE A 285 2.74 7.36 11.01
C ILE A 285 2.42 6.34 12.09
N LEU A 286 2.51 6.77 13.35
CA LEU A 286 2.17 5.96 14.51
C LEU A 286 1.58 6.85 15.60
N GLN A 287 0.50 6.40 16.24
CA GLN A 287 -0.04 7.07 17.41
C GLN A 287 0.52 6.44 18.69
N ASP A 288 1.06 7.25 19.59
CA ASP A 288 1.62 6.80 20.87
C ASP A 288 0.55 6.58 21.96
N LYS A 289 1.00 6.15 23.15
CA LYS A 289 0.12 5.87 24.30
C LYS A 289 -0.60 7.08 24.88
N TYR A 290 -0.16 8.29 24.55
CA TYR A 290 -0.77 9.55 24.96
C TYR A 290 -1.60 10.18 23.85
N LYS A 291 -1.89 9.40 22.79
CA LYS A 291 -2.62 9.84 21.60
C LYS A 291 -1.88 10.91 20.79
N ASN A 292 -0.57 11.07 20.92
CA ASN A 292 0.14 11.93 19.97
C ASN A 292 0.34 11.14 18.67
N THR A 293 -0.01 11.74 17.55
CA THR A 293 0.23 11.20 16.20
C THR A 293 1.59 11.67 15.74
N TRP A 294 2.53 10.74 15.64
CA TRP A 294 3.89 10.96 15.15
C TRP A 294 3.92 10.63 13.67
N ALA A 295 4.34 11.59 12.83
CA ALA A 295 4.69 11.32 11.45
C ALA A 295 6.19 11.50 11.26
N CYS A 296 6.85 10.47 10.75
CA CYS A 296 8.30 10.36 10.78
C CYS A 296 8.86 10.01 9.41
N ALA A 297 9.93 10.70 9.01
CA ALA A 297 10.80 10.34 7.91
C ALA A 297 11.97 9.50 8.43
N THR A 298 12.31 8.41 7.74
CA THR A 298 13.38 7.49 8.14
C THR A 298 14.46 7.43 7.08
N ASN A 299 15.72 7.64 7.44
CA ASN A 299 16.87 7.47 6.54
C ASN A 299 17.60 6.14 6.76
N THR A 300 16.90 5.00 6.67
CA THR A 300 17.50 3.68 6.93
C THR A 300 17.71 2.87 5.66
N THR A 301 18.62 1.89 5.71
CA THR A 301 18.82 0.94 4.61
C THR A 301 17.68 -0.05 4.47
N ASN A 302 16.92 -0.28 5.55
CA ASN A 302 15.84 -1.28 5.63
C ASN A 302 14.44 -0.66 5.48
N GLY A 303 14.36 0.67 5.39
CA GLY A 303 13.11 1.43 5.36
C GLY A 303 12.33 1.42 6.68
N PRO A 304 11.10 1.99 6.66
CA PRO A 304 10.31 2.21 7.85
C PRO A 304 9.50 0.99 8.30
N LEU A 305 9.19 0.03 7.43
CA LEU A 305 8.31 -1.09 7.81
C LEU A 305 8.86 -1.87 9.00
N GLY A 306 10.15 -2.23 8.99
CA GLY A 306 10.74 -2.98 10.12
C GLY A 306 10.75 -2.20 11.43
N LEU A 307 10.62 -0.87 11.38
CA LEU A 307 10.64 0.01 12.55
C LEU A 307 9.22 0.25 13.09
N PHE A 308 8.25 0.52 12.21
CA PHE A 308 6.91 0.95 12.59
C PHE A 308 5.87 -0.17 12.53
N CYS A 309 6.10 -1.20 11.73
CA CYS A 309 5.22 -2.36 11.61
C CYS A 309 5.71 -3.51 12.50
N GLY A 310 4.79 -4.07 13.28
CA GLY A 310 4.98 -5.28 14.07
C GLY A 310 4.91 -6.53 13.20
N LYS A 311 5.47 -7.62 13.72
CA LYS A 311 5.31 -8.97 13.17
C LYS A 311 3.99 -9.60 13.63
#